data_AF-A0A2U3D600-F1
#
_entry.id   AF-A0A2U3D600-F1
#
_cell.length_a   1.000
_cell.length_b   1.000
_cell.length_c   1.000
_cell.angle_alpha   90.00
_cell.angle_beta   90.00
_cell.angle_gamma   90.00
#
_symmetry.space_group_name_H-M   'P 1'
#
loop_
_entity.id
_entity.type
_entity.pdbx_description
1 polymer ?
#
loop_
_entity_poly.entity_id
_entity_poly.type
_entity_poly.pdbx_seq_one_letter_code
_entity_poly.pdbx_strand_id
1 'polypeptide(L)'
;MNRPTALIRRLLITEALQEFMTREVVRIKEEMRAEGIKILDRKDNPQDVWVQYKFGNEFEEAIFMRRMLDAESRNRAKRTGMIT
;
A
#
# COMPACT_ATOMS: atom_id res chain seq x y z
N MET A 1 -12.06 -9.20 -31.52
CA MET A 1 -13.18 -9.31 -30.56
C MET A 1 -12.74 -10.23 -29.43
N ASN A 2 -12.64 -9.74 -28.19
CA ASN A 2 -12.24 -10.60 -27.07
C ASN A 2 -13.30 -11.69 -26.87
N ARG A 3 -12.89 -12.96 -26.86
CA ARG A 3 -13.80 -14.07 -26.58
C ARG A 3 -14.43 -13.84 -25.19
N PRO A 4 -15.75 -14.03 -25.01
CA PRO A 4 -16.41 -13.80 -23.72
C PRO A 4 -15.71 -14.47 -22.53
N THR A 5 -15.17 -15.67 -22.75
CA THR A 5 -14.39 -16.42 -21.75
C THR A 5 -13.09 -15.73 -21.31
N ALA A 6 -12.44 -14.96 -22.19
CA ALA A 6 -11.25 -14.19 -21.84
C ALA A 6 -11.59 -13.00 -20.92
N LEU A 7 -12.73 -12.34 -21.15
CA LEU A 7 -13.21 -11.26 -20.29
C LEU A 7 -13.61 -11.78 -18.92
N ILE A 8 -14.36 -12.90 -18.87
CA ILE A 8 -14.75 -13.55 -17.61
C ILE A 8 -13.50 -13.98 -16.83
N ARG A 9 -12.52 -14.61 -17.48
CA ARG A 9 -11.26 -15.00 -16.82
C ARG A 9 -10.53 -13.78 -16.24
N ARG A 10 -10.45 -12.68 -16.99
CA ARG A 10 -9.81 -11.45 -16.51
C ARG A 10 -10.54 -10.86 -15.30
N LEU A 11 -11.87 -10.86 -15.30
CA LEU A 11 -12.66 -10.43 -14.15
C LEU A 11 -12.34 -11.27 -12.91
N LEU A 12 -12.44 -12.60 -13.01
CA LEU A 12 -12.19 -13.52 -11.90
C LEU A 12 -10.79 -13.37 -11.32
N ILE A 13 -9.76 -13.20 -12.18
CA ILE A 13 -8.39 -12.94 -11.73
C ILE A 13 -8.32 -11.61 -10.99
N THR A 14 -8.98 -10.57 -11.50
CA THR A 14 -8.97 -9.24 -10.88
C THR A 14 -9.65 -9.27 -9.51
N GLU A 15 -10.78 -9.98 -9.39
CA GLU A 15 -11.49 -10.17 -8.11
C GLU A 15 -10.64 -10.94 -7.10
N ALA A 16 -10.00 -12.03 -7.52
CA ALA A 16 -9.10 -12.80 -6.66
C ALA A 16 -7.92 -11.95 -6.16
N LEU A 17 -7.34 -11.12 -7.03
CA LEU A 17 -6.28 -10.18 -6.64
C LEU A 17 -6.80 -9.12 -5.66
N GLN A 18 -8.00 -8.58 -5.88
CA GLN A 18 -8.60 -7.60 -4.97
C GLN A 18 -8.84 -8.19 -3.58
N GLU A 19 -9.35 -9.43 -3.52
CA GLU A 19 -9.56 -10.14 -2.26
C GLU A 19 -8.22 -10.36 -1.53
N PHE A 20 -7.21 -10.84 -2.25
CA PHE A 20 -5.87 -11.02 -1.69
C PHE A 20 -5.29 -9.72 -1.15
N MET A 21 -5.32 -8.64 -1.94
CA MET A 21 -4.83 -7.32 -1.52
C MET A 21 -5.58 -6.78 -0.31
N THR A 22 -6.89 -7.05 -0.21
CA THR A 22 -7.69 -6.65 0.96
C THR A 22 -7.21 -7.35 2.23
N ARG A 23 -6.96 -8.67 2.15
CA ARG A 23 -6.41 -9.45 3.28
C ARG A 23 -5.01 -8.97 3.66
N GLU A 24 -4.16 -8.70 2.69
CA GLU A 24 -2.80 -8.19 2.92
C GLU A 24 -2.81 -6.80 3.60
N VAL A 25 -3.72 -5.91 3.21
CA VAL A 25 -3.89 -4.61 3.87
C VAL A 25 -4.32 -4.78 5.33
N VAL A 26 -5.19 -5.74 5.63
CA VAL A 26 -5.58 -6.05 7.02
C VAL A 26 -4.36 -6.55 7.81
N ARG A 27 -3.62 -7.52 7.26
CA ARG A 27 -2.40 -8.06 7.87
C ARG A 27 -1.36 -6.97 8.17
N ILE A 28 -1.07 -6.10 7.21
CA ILE A 28 -0.12 -4.99 7.41
C ILE A 28 -0.60 -4.04 8.52
N LYS A 29 -1.91 -3.74 8.59
CA LYS A 29 -2.44 -2.91 9.68
C LYS A 29 -2.33 -3.58 11.04
N GLU A 30 -2.46 -4.90 11.12
CA GLU A 30 -2.24 -5.66 12.34
C GLU A 30 -0.78 -5.65 12.76
N GLU A 31 0.15 -5.87 11.81
CA GLU A 31 1.60 -5.74 12.03
C GLU A 31 1.95 -4.33 12.54
N MET A 32 1.42 -3.28 11.90
CA MET A 32 1.60 -1.89 12.36
C MET A 32 1.13 -1.69 13.80
N ARG A 33 -0.05 -2.23 14.17
CA ARG A 33 -0.55 -2.13 15.55
C ARG A 33 0.32 -2.86 16.55
N ALA A 34 0.85 -4.04 16.19
CA ALA A 34 1.76 -4.79 17.03
C ALA A 34 3.07 -4.03 17.28
N GLU A 35 3.54 -3.28 16.29
CA GLU A 35 4.69 -2.37 16.37
C GLU A 35 4.34 -1.01 17.02
N GLY A 36 3.11 -0.79 17.49
CA GLY A 36 2.68 0.46 18.10
C GLY A 36 2.53 1.63 17.13
N ILE A 37 2.44 1.36 15.83
CA ILE A 37 2.21 2.35 14.77
C ILE A 37 0.70 2.55 14.60
N LYS A 38 0.24 3.79 14.77
CA LYS A 38 -1.16 4.19 14.68
C LYS A 38 -1.36 5.12 13.50
N ILE A 39 -2.29 4.79 12.61
CA ILE A 39 -2.76 5.72 11.59
C ILE A 39 -3.69 6.72 12.27
N LEU A 40 -3.33 8.01 12.23
CA LEU A 40 -4.11 9.10 12.82
C LEU A 40 -5.18 9.59 11.85
N ASP A 41 -4.82 9.78 10.58
CA ASP A 41 -5.73 10.30 9.56
C ASP A 41 -5.28 9.88 8.15
N ARG A 42 -6.24 9.87 7.21
CA ARG A 42 -5.96 9.82 5.77
C ARG A 42 -6.40 11.17 5.20
N LYS A 43 -5.43 12.00 4.84
CA LYS A 43 -5.66 13.35 4.30
C LYS A 43 -6.38 13.26 2.95
N ASP A 44 -6.69 14.41 2.35
CA ASP A 44 -7.47 14.62 1.11
C ASP A 44 -7.15 13.67 -0.07
N ASN A 45 -5.98 13.01 -0.05
CA ASN A 45 -5.62 11.90 -0.91
C ASN A 45 -5.56 10.57 -0.13
N PRO A 46 -6.27 9.50 -0.55
CA PRO A 46 -6.28 8.20 0.13
C PRO A 46 -4.91 7.53 0.33
N GLN A 47 -3.88 8.02 -0.38
CA GLN A 47 -2.51 7.54 -0.33
C GLN A 47 -1.58 8.40 0.54
N ASP A 48 -2.09 9.50 1.11
CA ASP A 48 -1.38 10.32 2.08
C ASP A 48 -1.85 9.91 3.49
N VAL A 49 -0.94 9.35 4.28
CA VAL A 49 -1.25 8.77 5.58
C VAL A 49 -0.47 9.49 6.66
N TRP A 50 -1.18 10.04 7.64
CA TRP A 50 -0.58 10.56 8.86
C TRP A 50 -0.51 9.44 9.88
N VAL A 51 0.70 9.14 10.36
CA VAL A 51 0.94 8.10 11.34
C VAL A 51 1.62 8.67 12.58
N GLN A 52 1.34 8.04 13.71
CA GLN A 52 2.05 8.19 14.97
C GLN A 52 2.75 6.87 15.28
N TYR A 53 4.02 6.91 15.64
CA TYR A 53 4.77 5.71 16.04
C TYR A 53 5.69 6.04 17.22
N LYS A 54 6.13 5.00 17.93
CA LYS A 54 7.05 5.17 19.05
C LYS A 54 8.49 5.02 18.56
N PHE A 55 9.34 6.00 18.86
CA PHE A 55 10.78 5.93 18.61
C PHE A 55 11.53 6.18 19.92
N GLY A 56 12.22 5.16 20.42
CA GLY A 56 12.81 5.20 21.77
C GLY A 56 11.73 5.34 22.87
N ASN A 57 11.80 6.40 23.66
CA ASN A 57 10.82 6.71 24.71
C ASN A 57 9.78 7.76 24.32
N GLU A 58 9.84 8.28 23.10
CA GLU A 58 8.97 9.36 22.62
C GLU A 58 8.02 8.87 21.53
N PHE A 59 6.89 9.56 21.38
CA PHE A 59 5.97 9.36 20.27
C PHE A 59 6.27 10.41 19.20
N GLU A 60 6.52 9.95 17.99
CA GLU A 60 6.72 10.79 16.82
C GLU A 60 5.48 10.72 15.91
N GLU A 61 5.23 11.80 15.18
CA GLU A 61 4.17 11.91 14.20
C GLU A 61 4.75 12.30 12.84
N ALA A 62 4.37 11.58 11.78
CA ALA A 62 4.87 11.81 10.44
C ALA A 62 3.79 11.62 9.37
N ILE A 63 3.86 12.44 8.31
CA ILE A 63 2.99 12.32 7.13
C ILE A 63 3.76 11.60 6.04
N PHE A 64 3.31 10.40 5.68
CA PHE A 64 3.80 9.66 4.52
C PHE A 64 2.93 9.99 3.31
N MET A 65 3.49 10.68 2.33
CA MET A 65 2.77 11.11 1.13
C MET A 65 2.99 10.16 -0.05
N ARG A 66 2.00 10.07 -0.93
CA ARG A 66 2.06 9.36 -2.22
C ARG A 66 3.31 9.68 -3.03
N ARG A 67 3.78 10.94 -3.03
CA ARG A 67 4.98 11.34 -3.77
C ARG A 67 6.27 10.66 -3.27
N MET A 68 6.34 10.35 -1.98
CA MET A 68 7.45 9.58 -1.41
C MET A 68 7.38 8.13 -1.89
N LEU A 69 6.19 7.51 -1.86
CA LEU A 69 5.96 6.16 -2.38
C LEU A 69 6.21 6.05 -3.90
N ASP A 70 5.84 7.07 -4.68
CA ASP A 70 6.12 7.17 -6.11
C ASP A 70 7.64 7.29 -6.38
N ALA A 71 8.36 8.02 -5.53
CA ALA A 71 9.82 8.14 -5.61
C ALA A 71 10.51 6.82 -5.23
N GLU A 72 10.06 6.15 -4.16
CA GLU A 72 10.60 4.85 -3.73
C GLU A 72 10.33 3.74 -4.73
N SER A 73 9.11 3.67 -5.28
CA SER A 73 8.74 2.68 -6.29
C SER A 73 9.53 2.87 -7.58
N ARG A 74 9.72 4.11 -8.05
CA ARG A 74 10.61 4.41 -9.19
C ARG A 74 12.06 4.02 -8.91
N ASN A 75 12.57 4.34 -7.73
CA ASN A 75 13.94 4.00 -7.34
C ASN A 75 14.13 2.48 -7.22
N ARG A 76 13.16 1.77 -6.64
CA ARG A 76 13.16 0.30 -6.55
C ARG A 76 13.07 -0.32 -7.95
N ALA A 77 12.19 0.18 -8.82
CA ALA A 77 12.04 -0.31 -10.18
C ALA A 77 13.28 -0.07 -11.07
N LYS A 78 13.98 1.06 -10.89
CA LYS A 78 15.32 1.28 -11.48
C LYS A 78 16.34 0.27 -10.96
N ARG A 79 16.37 0.05 -9.64
CA ARG A 79 17.31 -0.89 -8.99
C ARG A 79 17.09 -2.34 -9.42
N THR A 80 15.85 -2.74 -9.69
CA THR A 80 15.49 -4.09 -10.13
C THR A 80 15.45 -4.24 -11.65
N GLY A 81 15.79 -3.18 -12.41
CA GLY A 81 15.81 -3.21 -13.88
C GLY A 81 14.43 -3.31 -14.53
N MET A 82 13.34 -3.05 -13.79
CA MET A 82 11.97 -3.10 -14.32
C MET A 82 11.62 -1.86 -15.16
N ILE A 83 12.36 -0.77 -14.99
CA ILE A 83 12.22 0.45 -15.77
C ILE A 83 13.65 0.96 -16.04
N THR A 84 13.98 1.18 -17.32
CA THR A 84 15.22 1.85 -17.77
C THR A 84 15.11 3.36 -17.64
#